data_AF-A0A2N8UKI0-F1
#
_entry.id   AF-A0A2N8UKI0-F1
#
_cell.length_a   1.000
_cell.length_b   1.000
_cell.length_c   1.000
_cell.angle_alpha   90.00
_cell.angle_beta   90.00
_cell.angle_gamma   90.00
#
_symmetry.space_group_name_H-M   'P 1'
#
loop_
_entity.id
_entity.type
_entity.pdbx_description
1 polymer ?
#
loop_
_entity_poly.entity_id
_entity_poly.type
_entity_poly.pdbx_seq_one_letter_code
_entity_poly.pdbx_strand_id
1 'polypeptide(L)'
;MRIISDAEVQTTILPRLSLSSLLHSQALAFQSLRPSSSANRTIAQCPLRLSLRTPSHTQLFMPARTHTPNSVVKIVSVPTPNSAAGSGIPGVNLLFDDLTGRLSHVVNSTCLTALRTAAGSLASSVLALGAARGEVRSAVVFGDGAQAVMHVWLHQRYFGALTEVCVVVGSHRQLCADEVLDKGKRFAAQLEALPSPSRCSVKCISGQDRNAVQEALGDASLVFTCTPSTHPLFDHTDLTPSKRTHICAVGSYTPSMCELPASLVRAASSITGALVVDSIDACVAEAGCLLQALPSVDELRTRCVELGGVLPPADGEEEGYLERVERQAVEYGMGEAGVTLFKSVGVGVQDVEITKLVVAVAGDVGAEVAF
;
A
#
# COMPACT_ATOMS: atom_id res chain seq x y z
N MET A 1 6.49 -22.99 18.59
CA MET A 1 6.21 -21.86 17.68
C MET A 1 6.00 -20.60 18.51
N ARG A 2 6.13 -19.40 17.94
CA ARG A 2 5.94 -18.14 18.66
C ARG A 2 4.75 -17.36 18.10
N ILE A 3 3.93 -16.77 18.97
CA ILE A 3 2.76 -15.99 18.59
C ILE A 3 3.02 -14.51 18.90
N ILE A 4 2.88 -13.65 17.89
CA ILE A 4 3.05 -12.20 18.01
C ILE A 4 1.69 -11.53 17.77
N SER A 5 1.20 -10.83 18.79
CA SER A 5 -0.05 -10.10 18.77
C SER A 5 0.06 -8.76 18.02
N ASP A 6 -1.08 -8.18 17.63
CA ASP A 6 -1.11 -6.86 16.98
C ASP A 6 -0.60 -5.76 17.92
N ALA A 7 -0.86 -5.86 19.23
CA ALA A 7 -0.37 -4.91 20.22
C ALA A 7 1.16 -4.94 20.31
N GLU A 8 1.78 -6.11 20.27
CA GLU A 8 3.25 -6.26 20.26
C GLU A 8 3.85 -5.71 18.96
N VAL A 9 3.21 -5.99 17.82
CA VAL A 9 3.59 -5.38 16.53
C VAL A 9 3.59 -3.85 16.63
N GLN A 10 2.49 -3.26 17.10
CA GLN A 10 2.33 -1.80 17.13
C GLN A 10 3.23 -1.11 18.15
N THR A 11 3.35 -1.67 19.37
CA THR A 11 4.02 -0.98 20.48
C THR A 11 5.50 -1.29 20.60
N THR A 12 5.94 -2.47 20.17
CA THR A 12 7.31 -2.94 20.41
C THR A 12 8.11 -3.08 19.11
N ILE A 13 7.50 -3.58 18.04
CA ILE A 13 8.20 -3.86 16.78
C ILE A 13 8.21 -2.64 15.87
N LEU A 14 7.05 -1.99 15.66
CA LEU A 14 6.90 -0.86 14.74
C LEU A 14 7.87 0.31 15.04
N PRO A 15 8.13 0.71 16.30
CA PRO A 15 9.10 1.77 16.60
C PRO A 15 10.54 1.45 16.17
N ARG A 16 10.87 0.17 16.00
CA ARG A 16 12.21 -0.32 15.67
C ARG A 16 12.44 -0.49 14.16
N LEU A 17 11.39 -0.33 13.35
CA LEU A 17 11.48 -0.44 11.90
C LEU A 17 11.95 0.88 11.28
N SER A 18 13.02 0.80 10.48
CA SER A 18 13.55 1.92 9.71
C SER A 18 12.85 2.03 8.36
N LEU A 19 12.93 3.19 7.72
CA LEU A 19 12.46 3.32 6.34
C LEU A 19 13.27 2.42 5.39
N SER A 20 14.58 2.32 5.62
CA SER A 20 15.47 1.46 4.83
C SER A 20 15.02 0.00 4.88
N SER A 21 14.73 -0.52 6.08
CA SER A 21 14.30 -1.91 6.28
C SER A 21 12.96 -2.20 5.60
N LEU A 22 12.00 -1.28 5.73
CA LEU A 22 10.68 -1.39 5.10
C LEU A 22 10.77 -1.37 3.57
N LEU A 23 11.52 -0.43 3.00
CA LEU A 23 11.68 -0.32 1.56
C LEU A 23 12.46 -1.49 0.99
N HIS A 24 13.52 -1.96 1.67
CA HIS A 24 14.30 -3.13 1.27
C HIS A 24 13.45 -4.41 1.29
N SER A 25 12.68 -4.62 2.37
CA SER A 25 11.71 -5.73 2.48
C SER A 25 10.72 -5.75 1.31
N GLN A 26 10.11 -4.61 0.98
CA GLN A 26 9.15 -4.58 -0.13
C GLN A 26 9.83 -4.68 -1.49
N ALA A 27 11.06 -4.19 -1.64
CA ALA A 27 11.82 -4.38 -2.87
C ALA A 27 12.18 -5.85 -3.11
N LEU A 28 12.60 -6.59 -2.08
CA LEU A 28 12.80 -8.04 -2.16
C LEU A 28 11.52 -8.74 -2.62
N ALA A 29 10.36 -8.34 -2.07
CA ALA A 29 9.06 -8.88 -2.45
C ALA A 29 8.77 -8.64 -3.94
N PHE A 30 8.82 -7.39 -4.41
CA PHE A 30 8.49 -7.07 -5.80
C PHE A 30 9.51 -7.63 -6.80
N GLN A 31 10.81 -7.58 -6.49
CA GLN A 31 11.84 -8.15 -7.36
C GLN A 31 11.77 -9.67 -7.45
N SER A 32 11.21 -10.34 -6.44
CA SER A 32 11.01 -11.79 -6.48
C SER A 32 9.99 -12.24 -7.54
N LEU A 33 9.05 -11.38 -7.93
CA LEU A 33 8.06 -11.68 -8.97
C LEU A 33 8.63 -11.58 -10.38
N ARG A 34 9.83 -11.00 -10.54
CA ARG A 34 10.44 -10.84 -11.85
C ARG A 34 10.96 -12.18 -12.37
N PRO A 35 10.87 -12.44 -13.68
CA PRO A 35 11.51 -13.60 -14.29
C PRO A 35 13.01 -13.61 -13.99
N SER A 36 13.52 -14.72 -13.46
CA SER A 36 14.96 -14.89 -13.25
C SER A 36 15.65 -15.09 -14.60
N SER A 37 16.67 -14.27 -14.89
CA SER A 37 17.60 -14.52 -16.00
C SER A 37 18.63 -15.62 -15.70
N SER A 38 18.72 -16.07 -14.45
CA SER A 38 19.63 -17.13 -14.00
C SER A 38 18.89 -18.43 -13.74
N ALA A 39 19.39 -19.51 -14.36
CA ALA A 39 18.86 -20.87 -14.22
C ALA A 39 18.93 -21.45 -12.79
N ASN A 40 19.70 -20.83 -11.88
CA ASN A 40 19.96 -21.32 -10.53
C ASN A 40 19.26 -20.54 -9.40
N ARG A 41 18.44 -19.52 -9.71
CA ARG A 41 17.72 -18.77 -8.67
C ARG A 41 16.39 -19.44 -8.35
N THR A 42 16.12 -19.64 -7.07
CA THR A 42 14.83 -20.15 -6.61
C THR A 42 13.71 -19.21 -7.06
N ILE A 43 12.73 -19.73 -7.79
CA ILE A 43 11.61 -18.94 -8.35
C ILE A 43 10.61 -18.63 -7.23
N ALA A 44 10.13 -17.39 -7.18
CA ALA A 44 9.05 -17.03 -6.27
C ALA A 44 7.76 -17.78 -6.62
N GLN A 45 7.03 -18.20 -5.61
CA GLN A 45 5.74 -18.85 -5.74
C GLN A 45 4.70 -17.91 -5.14
N CYS A 46 3.88 -17.30 -5.98
CA CYS A 46 2.83 -16.37 -5.56
C CYS A 46 1.53 -16.70 -6.30
N PRO A 47 0.89 -17.84 -6.00
CA PRO A 47 -0.41 -18.19 -6.60
C PRO A 47 -1.46 -17.11 -6.31
N LEU A 48 -2.49 -17.05 -7.16
CA LEU A 48 -3.66 -16.20 -6.92
C LEU A 48 -4.32 -16.59 -5.58
N ARG A 49 -4.82 -15.59 -4.85
CA ARG A 49 -5.46 -15.80 -3.56
C ARG A 49 -6.68 -16.72 -3.68
N LEU A 50 -6.81 -17.66 -2.73
CA LEU A 50 -8.01 -18.50 -2.61
C LEU A 50 -9.05 -17.79 -1.73
N SER A 51 -10.33 -17.97 -2.06
CA SER A 51 -11.43 -17.29 -1.36
C SER A 51 -12.46 -18.28 -0.83
N LEU A 52 -12.83 -18.14 0.45
CA LEU A 52 -14.02 -18.77 1.05
C LEU A 52 -15.04 -17.69 1.40
N ARG A 53 -16.31 -17.90 1.03
CA ARG A 53 -17.40 -16.97 1.35
C ARG A 53 -18.16 -17.46 2.57
N THR A 54 -18.28 -16.59 3.56
CA THR A 54 -19.14 -16.76 4.72
C THR A 54 -20.28 -15.72 4.66
N PRO A 55 -21.33 -15.81 5.49
CA PRO A 55 -22.42 -14.83 5.46
C PRO A 55 -21.96 -13.37 5.64
N SER A 56 -20.95 -13.14 6.48
CA SER A 56 -20.52 -11.79 6.87
C SER A 56 -19.11 -11.42 6.38
N HIS A 57 -18.34 -12.37 5.85
CA HIS A 57 -16.95 -12.14 5.43
C HIS A 57 -16.57 -12.94 4.18
N THR A 58 -15.66 -12.40 3.39
CA THR A 58 -14.84 -13.18 2.45
C THR A 58 -13.49 -13.44 3.09
N GLN A 59 -13.15 -14.70 3.28
CA GLN A 59 -11.85 -15.13 3.81
C GLN A 59 -10.89 -15.38 2.66
N LEU A 60 -9.74 -14.74 2.69
CA LEU A 60 -8.70 -14.83 1.67
C LEU A 60 -7.49 -15.59 2.23
N PHE A 61 -7.03 -16.58 1.48
CA PHE A 61 -5.83 -17.35 1.78
C PHE A 61 -4.78 -17.05 0.72
N MET A 62 -3.64 -16.55 1.15
CA MET A 62 -2.57 -16.03 0.28
C MET A 62 -1.25 -16.74 0.63
N PRO A 63 -1.06 -17.99 0.20
CA PRO A 63 0.23 -18.66 0.33
C PRO A 63 1.23 -18.04 -0.63
N ALA A 64 2.43 -17.72 -0.15
CA ALA A 64 3.50 -17.21 -0.98
C ALA A 64 4.89 -17.58 -0.45
N ARG A 65 5.85 -17.59 -1.37
CA ARG A 65 7.27 -17.77 -1.10
C ARG A 65 8.05 -16.90 -2.08
N THR A 66 9.05 -16.18 -1.60
CA THR A 66 9.94 -15.37 -2.45
C THR A 66 11.16 -16.19 -2.86
N HIS A 67 12.13 -15.55 -3.48
CA HIS A 67 13.42 -16.18 -3.77
C HIS A 67 14.33 -16.28 -2.51
N THR A 68 13.94 -15.67 -1.38
CA THR A 68 14.63 -15.80 -0.10
C THR A 68 13.98 -16.91 0.74
N PRO A 69 14.71 -17.59 1.64
CA PRO A 69 14.18 -18.71 2.42
C PRO A 69 12.93 -18.35 3.22
N ASN A 70 12.10 -19.36 3.49
CA ASN A 70 10.83 -19.35 4.24
C ASN A 70 9.63 -18.89 3.41
N SER A 71 8.48 -19.45 3.76
CA SER A 71 7.19 -19.17 3.13
C SER A 71 6.16 -18.66 4.14
N VAL A 72 5.18 -17.90 3.66
CA VAL A 72 4.09 -17.37 4.48
C VAL A 72 2.74 -17.75 3.89
N VAL A 73 1.80 -18.12 4.75
CA VAL A 73 0.38 -18.15 4.41
C VAL A 73 -0.31 -17.03 5.18
N LYS A 74 -0.78 -16.00 4.48
CA LYS A 74 -1.68 -15.02 5.08
C LYS A 74 -3.12 -15.51 4.98
N ILE A 75 -3.84 -15.41 6.09
CA ILE A 75 -5.27 -15.65 6.17
C ILE A 75 -5.91 -14.36 6.68
N VAL A 76 -6.81 -13.76 5.89
CA VAL A 76 -7.46 -12.49 6.23
C VAL A 76 -8.95 -12.54 5.92
N SER A 77 -9.77 -12.01 6.82
CA SER A 77 -11.22 -11.93 6.63
C SER A 77 -11.64 -10.50 6.30
N VAL A 78 -12.24 -10.32 5.13
CA VAL A 78 -12.77 -9.03 4.67
C VAL A 78 -14.27 -9.00 4.91
N PRO A 79 -14.82 -8.01 5.66
CA PRO A 79 -16.26 -7.87 5.84
C PRO A 79 -17.01 -7.71 4.51
N THR A 80 -18.17 -8.35 4.40
CA THR A 80 -19.10 -8.09 3.28
C THR A 80 -19.80 -6.73 3.47
N PRO A 81 -20.33 -6.11 2.41
CA PRO A 81 -21.04 -4.82 2.52
C PRO A 81 -22.19 -4.81 3.53
N ASN A 82 -22.82 -5.97 3.77
CA ASN A 82 -23.95 -6.14 4.69
C ASN A 82 -23.53 -6.72 6.06
N SER A 83 -22.23 -6.78 6.35
CA SER A 83 -21.76 -7.32 7.62
C SER A 83 -22.18 -6.43 8.78
N ALA A 84 -22.86 -7.02 9.76
CA ALA A 84 -23.12 -6.38 11.06
C ALA A 84 -21.90 -6.43 12.00
N ALA A 85 -20.85 -7.18 11.63
CA ALA A 85 -19.60 -7.19 12.39
C ALA A 85 -18.87 -5.85 12.21
N GLY A 86 -18.14 -5.43 13.25
CA GLY A 86 -17.42 -4.15 13.25
C GLY A 86 -16.42 -3.97 12.11
N SER A 87 -15.95 -2.74 11.92
CA SER A 87 -14.96 -2.40 10.90
C SER A 87 -13.60 -3.05 11.17
N GLY A 88 -12.97 -3.61 10.14
CA GLY A 88 -11.61 -4.15 10.23
C GLY A 88 -11.37 -5.31 9.25
N ILE A 89 -10.13 -5.78 9.16
CA ILE A 89 -9.75 -6.95 8.36
C ILE A 89 -8.91 -7.91 9.20
N PRO A 90 -9.53 -8.63 10.16
CA PRO A 90 -8.77 -9.51 11.05
C PRO A 90 -8.05 -10.60 10.25
N GLY A 91 -6.81 -10.88 10.62
CA GLY A 91 -6.01 -11.88 9.95
C GLY A 91 -4.73 -12.26 10.69
N VAL A 92 -4.08 -13.30 10.17
CA VAL A 92 -2.78 -13.79 10.64
C VAL A 92 -1.87 -14.13 9.47
N ASN A 93 -0.57 -14.02 9.69
CA ASN A 93 0.48 -14.55 8.83
C ASN A 93 1.12 -15.75 9.54
N LEU A 94 1.15 -16.89 8.84
CA LEU A 94 1.78 -18.12 9.31
C LEU A 94 3.13 -18.28 8.61
N LEU A 95 4.23 -18.21 9.35
CA LEU A 95 5.59 -18.30 8.79
C LEU A 95 6.14 -19.72 8.94
N PHE A 96 6.44 -20.35 7.81
CA PHE A 96 6.99 -21.71 7.76
C PHE A 96 8.48 -21.68 7.44
N ASP A 97 9.23 -22.51 8.17
CA ASP A 97 10.64 -22.74 7.92
C ASP A 97 10.82 -23.65 6.69
N ASP A 98 11.60 -23.19 5.71
CA ASP A 98 11.77 -23.91 4.44
C ASP A 98 12.53 -25.24 4.60
N LEU A 99 13.41 -25.36 5.61
CA LEU A 99 14.27 -26.53 5.78
C LEU A 99 13.55 -27.68 6.48
N THR A 100 12.77 -27.34 7.51
CA THR A 100 12.10 -28.30 8.38
C THR A 100 10.61 -28.47 8.06
N GLY A 101 10.02 -27.55 7.31
CA GLY A 101 8.58 -27.47 7.03
C GLY A 101 7.74 -27.08 8.25
N ARG A 102 8.35 -26.74 9.38
CA ARG A 102 7.64 -26.43 10.63
C ARG A 102 7.11 -25.00 10.64
N LEU A 103 5.94 -24.82 11.25
CA LEU A 103 5.41 -23.50 11.59
C LEU A 103 6.28 -22.86 12.68
N SER A 104 6.96 -21.77 12.34
CA SER A 104 7.84 -21.06 13.27
C SER A 104 7.08 -19.97 14.04
N HIS A 105 6.29 -19.16 13.33
CA HIS A 105 5.61 -17.99 13.89
C HIS A 105 4.16 -17.86 13.40
N VAL A 106 3.31 -17.34 14.29
CA VAL A 106 1.97 -16.82 13.99
C VAL A 106 1.97 -15.34 14.33
N VAL A 107 1.79 -14.48 13.34
CA VAL A 107 1.84 -13.02 13.53
C VAL A 107 0.49 -12.42 13.17
N ASN A 108 -0.10 -11.58 14.02
CA ASN A 108 -1.30 -10.84 13.64
C ASN A 108 -1.01 -9.99 12.40
N SER A 109 -1.88 -10.06 11.39
CA SER A 109 -1.61 -9.41 10.09
C SER A 109 -2.34 -8.10 9.87
N THR A 110 -3.08 -7.59 10.86
CA THR A 110 -3.89 -6.36 10.72
C THR A 110 -2.99 -5.16 10.47
N CYS A 111 -2.06 -4.87 11.39
CA CYS A 111 -1.08 -3.81 11.21
C CYS A 111 -0.12 -4.12 10.04
N LEU A 112 0.37 -5.36 9.91
CA LEU A 112 1.30 -5.77 8.84
C LEU A 112 0.73 -5.52 7.45
N THR A 113 -0.57 -5.79 7.24
CA THR A 113 -1.22 -5.58 5.95
C THR A 113 -1.30 -4.09 5.59
N ALA A 114 -1.48 -3.20 6.56
CA ALA A 114 -1.40 -1.76 6.32
C ALA A 114 0.04 -1.33 6.06
N LEU A 115 0.99 -1.81 6.86
CA LEU A 115 2.39 -1.44 6.82
C LEU A 115 3.05 -1.82 5.49
N ARG A 116 2.89 -3.06 5.04
CA ARG A 116 3.49 -3.54 3.78
C ARG A 116 2.92 -2.83 2.55
N THR A 117 1.61 -2.53 2.55
CA THR A 117 0.98 -1.76 1.47
C THR A 117 1.52 -0.33 1.45
N ALA A 118 1.55 0.33 2.61
CA ALA A 118 2.08 1.69 2.73
C ALA A 118 3.57 1.76 2.35
N ALA A 119 4.37 0.75 2.69
CA ALA A 119 5.79 0.69 2.34
C ALA A 119 6.01 0.52 0.82
N GLY A 120 5.17 -0.26 0.14
CA GLY A 120 5.16 -0.33 -1.33
C GLY A 120 4.78 1.01 -1.98
N SER A 121 3.73 1.66 -1.48
CA SER A 121 3.31 3.01 -1.91
C SER A 121 4.37 4.07 -1.61
N LEU A 122 5.10 3.95 -0.50
CA LEU A 122 6.19 4.85 -0.19
C LEU A 122 7.33 4.66 -1.20
N ALA A 123 7.69 3.43 -1.53
CA ALA A 123 8.72 3.15 -2.53
C ALA A 123 8.40 3.81 -3.88
N SER A 124 7.15 3.74 -4.35
CA SER A 124 6.72 4.44 -5.57
C SER A 124 6.73 5.96 -5.42
N SER A 125 6.31 6.47 -4.26
CA SER A 125 6.29 7.91 -3.98
C SER A 125 7.70 8.50 -3.91
N VAL A 126 8.67 7.78 -3.33
CA VAL A 126 10.08 8.17 -3.30
C VAL A 126 10.60 8.28 -4.73
N LEU A 127 10.33 7.30 -5.59
CA LEU A 127 10.73 7.36 -7.00
C LEU A 127 10.10 8.54 -7.75
N ALA A 128 8.83 8.85 -7.49
CA ALA A 128 8.10 9.89 -8.20
C ALA A 128 8.40 11.33 -7.72
N LEU A 129 8.58 11.51 -6.41
CA LEU A 129 8.64 12.82 -5.74
C LEU A 129 9.92 13.03 -4.91
N GLY A 130 10.81 12.03 -4.79
CA GLY A 130 11.96 12.09 -3.88
C GLY A 130 12.93 13.23 -4.17
N ALA A 131 13.16 13.53 -5.46
CA ALA A 131 13.99 14.67 -5.88
C ALA A 131 13.41 16.03 -5.43
N ALA A 132 12.09 16.12 -5.28
CA ALA A 132 11.36 17.30 -4.83
C ALA A 132 10.77 17.11 -3.41
N ARG A 133 11.38 16.26 -2.56
CA ARG A 133 10.81 15.89 -1.24
C ARG A 133 10.51 17.10 -0.33
N GLY A 134 11.26 18.20 -0.47
CA GLY A 134 11.06 19.44 0.29
C GLY A 134 9.84 20.27 -0.15
N GLU A 135 9.27 19.95 -1.31
CA GLU A 135 8.10 20.63 -1.89
C GLU A 135 6.79 19.86 -1.63
N VAL A 136 6.87 18.60 -1.19
CA VAL A 136 5.72 17.74 -0.88
C VAL A 136 5.08 18.18 0.44
N ARG A 137 4.13 19.11 0.37
CA ARG A 137 3.50 19.73 1.56
C ARG A 137 2.14 19.16 1.95
N SER A 138 1.42 18.62 0.97
CA SER A 138 0.00 18.29 1.09
C SER A 138 -0.32 16.89 0.57
N ALA A 139 -1.22 16.20 1.27
CA ALA A 139 -1.81 14.95 0.84
C ALA A 139 -3.34 14.97 0.93
N VAL A 140 -4.00 14.39 -0.07
CA VAL A 140 -5.43 14.05 -0.02
C VAL A 140 -5.58 12.55 0.17
N VAL A 141 -6.44 12.15 1.10
CA VAL A 141 -6.60 10.75 1.49
C VAL A 141 -8.07 10.37 1.45
N PHE A 142 -8.44 9.52 0.50
CA PHE A 142 -9.79 8.98 0.44
C PHE A 142 -9.91 7.75 1.33
N GLY A 143 -10.77 7.84 2.34
CA GLY A 143 -11.00 6.82 3.36
C GLY A 143 -10.35 7.14 4.71
N ASP A 144 -10.96 6.67 5.79
CA ASP A 144 -10.53 6.88 7.18
C ASP A 144 -10.09 5.58 7.89
N GLY A 145 -9.72 4.55 7.12
CA GLY A 145 -9.33 3.23 7.65
C GLY A 145 -7.83 3.09 7.93
N ALA A 146 -7.42 1.90 8.40
CA ALA A 146 -6.03 1.60 8.75
C ALA A 146 -5.02 1.82 7.60
N GLN A 147 -5.42 1.55 6.35
CA GLN A 147 -4.58 1.84 5.18
C GLN A 147 -4.30 3.35 5.06
N ALA A 148 -5.33 4.18 5.18
CA ALA A 148 -5.22 5.64 5.08
C ALA A 148 -4.30 6.22 6.17
N VAL A 149 -4.49 5.78 7.43
CA VAL A 149 -3.64 6.20 8.55
C VAL A 149 -2.19 5.79 8.34
N MET A 150 -1.95 4.53 7.96
CA MET A 150 -0.59 4.01 7.78
C MET A 150 0.14 4.65 6.59
N HIS A 151 -0.58 4.98 5.50
CA HIS A 151 0.01 5.71 4.37
C HIS A 151 0.47 7.09 4.80
N VAL A 152 -0.39 7.87 5.47
CA VAL A 152 -0.01 9.20 5.98
C VAL A 152 1.19 9.10 6.92
N TRP A 153 1.11 8.24 7.95
CA TRP A 153 2.18 8.06 8.92
C TRP A 153 3.53 7.74 8.26
N LEU A 154 3.55 6.75 7.37
CA LEU A 154 4.81 6.30 6.77
C LEU A 154 5.37 7.34 5.78
N HIS A 155 4.51 8.02 5.02
CA HIS A 155 4.95 9.05 4.09
C HIS A 155 5.48 10.30 4.81
N GLN A 156 4.93 10.67 5.96
CA GLN A 156 5.45 11.78 6.78
C GLN A 156 6.86 11.53 7.31
N ARG A 157 7.20 10.26 7.59
CA ARG A 157 8.56 9.90 8.02
C ARG A 157 9.62 10.16 6.95
N TYR A 158 9.24 10.15 5.67
CA TYR A 158 10.14 10.44 4.54
C TYR A 158 9.98 11.87 4.01
N PHE A 159 8.77 12.28 3.70
CA PHE A 159 8.41 13.63 3.26
C PHE A 159 8.21 14.54 4.48
N GLY A 160 9.29 14.95 5.13
CA GLY A 160 9.22 15.78 6.34
C GLY A 160 8.52 17.15 6.17
N ALA A 161 8.30 17.59 4.92
CA ALA A 161 7.51 18.79 4.60
C ALA A 161 5.99 18.53 4.54
N LEU A 162 5.53 17.28 4.63
CA LEU A 162 4.12 16.88 4.54
C LEU A 162 3.37 17.24 5.83
N THR A 163 2.88 18.48 5.89
CA THR A 163 2.22 19.06 7.06
C THR A 163 0.71 19.23 6.91
N GLU A 164 0.18 19.08 5.70
CA GLU A 164 -1.25 19.30 5.41
C GLU A 164 -1.89 18.01 4.90
N VAL A 165 -2.84 17.46 5.65
CA VAL A 165 -3.55 16.23 5.29
C VAL A 165 -5.04 16.51 5.23
N CYS A 166 -5.64 16.31 4.04
CA CYS A 166 -7.07 16.37 3.84
C CYS A 166 -7.64 14.95 3.70
N VAL A 167 -8.45 14.53 4.68
CA VAL A 167 -9.12 13.24 4.68
C VAL A 167 -10.53 13.40 4.11
N VAL A 168 -10.83 12.64 3.06
CA VAL A 168 -12.13 12.62 2.38
C VAL A 168 -12.91 11.39 2.81
N VAL A 169 -14.10 11.59 3.38
CA VAL A 169 -14.94 10.51 3.93
C VAL A 169 -16.36 10.54 3.40
N GLY A 170 -17.05 9.41 3.36
CA GLY A 170 -18.45 9.36 2.93
C GLY A 170 -18.65 9.54 1.41
N SER A 171 -17.68 9.16 0.57
CA SER A 171 -17.86 9.20 -0.89
C SER A 171 -19.03 8.34 -1.40
N HIS A 172 -19.47 7.34 -0.64
CA HIS A 172 -20.58 6.45 -0.98
C HIS A 172 -21.91 6.77 -0.27
N ARG A 173 -21.92 7.70 0.70
CA ARG A 173 -23.11 8.05 1.48
C ARG A 173 -23.02 9.45 2.06
N GLN A 174 -24.15 10.14 2.16
CA GLN A 174 -24.20 11.41 2.86
C GLN A 174 -23.86 11.22 4.35
N LEU A 175 -23.01 12.10 4.87
CA LEU A 175 -22.69 12.22 6.29
C LEU A 175 -23.14 13.61 6.77
N CYS A 176 -23.58 13.71 8.03
CA CYS A 176 -23.77 15.01 8.65
C CYS A 176 -22.42 15.62 9.08
N ALA A 177 -22.43 16.91 9.42
CA ALA A 177 -21.21 17.62 9.82
C ALA A 177 -20.52 17.00 11.04
N ASP A 178 -21.30 16.54 12.03
CA ASP A 178 -20.78 15.90 13.24
C ASP A 178 -20.12 14.54 12.94
N GLU A 179 -20.67 13.76 12.01
CA GLU A 179 -20.05 12.49 11.58
C GLU A 179 -18.72 12.71 10.85
N VAL A 180 -18.64 13.74 9.99
CA VAL A 180 -17.38 14.12 9.32
C VAL A 180 -16.34 14.56 10.35
N LEU A 181 -16.75 15.36 11.33
CA LEU A 181 -15.89 15.83 12.41
C LEU A 181 -15.39 14.67 13.30
N ASP A 182 -16.27 13.75 13.69
CA ASP A 182 -15.92 12.56 14.48
C ASP A 182 -14.92 11.67 13.74
N LYS A 183 -15.16 11.42 12.44
CA LYS A 183 -14.21 10.69 11.58
C LYS A 183 -12.84 11.36 11.54
N GLY A 184 -12.80 12.67 11.41
CA GLY A 184 -11.55 13.44 11.43
C GLY A 184 -10.80 13.32 12.75
N LYS A 185 -11.50 13.44 13.89
CA LYS A 185 -10.91 13.28 15.23
C LYS A 185 -10.36 11.87 15.44
N ARG A 186 -11.09 10.83 15.02
CA ARG A 186 -10.62 9.44 15.11
C ARG A 186 -9.40 9.20 14.25
N PHE A 187 -9.38 9.70 13.02
CA PHE A 187 -8.22 9.60 12.14
C PHE A 187 -6.98 10.26 12.76
N ALA A 188 -7.12 11.48 13.27
CA ALA A 188 -6.04 12.20 13.93
C ALA A 188 -5.53 11.43 15.16
N ALA A 189 -6.42 10.95 16.03
CA ALA A 189 -6.05 10.16 17.20
C ALA A 189 -5.31 8.86 16.84
N GLN A 190 -5.73 8.17 15.78
CA GLN A 190 -5.04 6.96 15.28
C GLN A 190 -3.65 7.27 14.73
N LEU A 191 -3.51 8.39 14.02
CA LEU A 191 -2.21 8.84 13.51
C LEU A 191 -1.26 9.24 14.66
N GLU A 192 -1.77 9.96 15.66
CA GLU A 192 -1.02 10.37 16.86
C GLU A 192 -0.59 9.20 17.75
N ALA A 193 -1.36 8.10 17.74
CA ALA A 193 -1.02 6.89 18.49
C ALA A 193 0.14 6.08 17.87
N LEU A 194 0.52 6.36 16.61
CA LEU A 194 1.63 5.66 15.96
C LEU A 194 3.00 6.21 16.41
N PRO A 195 4.07 5.40 16.38
CA PRO A 195 5.39 5.82 16.85
C PRO A 195 5.95 6.99 16.05
N SER A 196 6.61 7.93 16.74
CA SER A 196 7.20 9.14 16.12
C SER A 196 6.20 9.93 15.26
N PRO A 197 5.04 10.34 15.81
CA PRO A 197 4.03 11.07 15.02
C PRO A 197 4.59 12.42 14.58
N SER A 198 4.45 12.73 13.30
CA SER A 198 4.81 14.04 12.75
C SER A 198 3.68 15.04 13.01
N ARG A 199 4.02 16.30 13.26
CA ARG A 199 3.01 17.35 13.42
C ARG A 199 2.41 17.67 12.05
N CYS A 200 1.12 17.42 11.87
CA CYS A 200 0.38 17.87 10.70
C CYS A 200 -1.01 18.38 11.06
N SER A 201 -1.51 19.29 10.23
CA SER A 201 -2.92 19.67 10.19
C SER A 201 -3.70 18.56 9.51
N VAL A 202 -4.68 17.98 10.21
CA VAL A 202 -5.65 17.04 9.64
C VAL A 202 -6.99 17.76 9.48
N LYS A 203 -7.40 18.00 8.23
CA LYS A 203 -8.74 18.46 7.86
C LYS A 203 -9.55 17.27 7.36
N CYS A 204 -10.80 17.14 7.79
CA CYS A 204 -11.71 16.10 7.30
C CYS A 204 -12.87 16.75 6.54
N ILE A 205 -13.19 16.26 5.34
CA ILE A 205 -14.28 16.76 4.49
C ILE A 205 -15.17 15.62 3.99
N SER A 206 -16.41 15.96 3.64
CA SER A 206 -17.32 15.01 2.99
C SER A 206 -16.92 14.79 1.53
N GLY A 207 -16.88 13.54 1.09
CA GLY A 207 -16.69 13.16 -0.30
C GLY A 207 -17.88 13.52 -1.21
N GLN A 208 -19.02 13.92 -0.62
CA GLN A 208 -20.15 14.50 -1.37
C GLN A 208 -19.96 15.98 -1.68
N ASP A 209 -19.04 16.67 -1.00
CA ASP A 209 -18.73 18.09 -1.26
C ASP A 209 -17.71 18.19 -2.41
N ARG A 210 -18.21 18.19 -3.65
CA ARG A 210 -17.38 18.20 -4.85
C ARG A 210 -16.44 19.40 -4.93
N ASN A 211 -16.89 20.57 -4.48
CA ASN A 211 -16.07 21.77 -4.50
C ASN A 211 -14.91 21.66 -3.51
N ALA A 212 -15.17 21.20 -2.28
CA ALA A 212 -14.12 21.00 -1.29
C ALA A 212 -13.13 19.90 -1.70
N VAL A 213 -13.60 18.82 -2.34
CA VAL A 213 -12.73 17.76 -2.88
C VAL A 213 -11.87 18.29 -4.02
N GLN A 214 -12.44 19.05 -4.95
CA GLN A 214 -11.71 19.66 -6.06
C GLN A 214 -10.64 20.63 -5.56
N GLU A 215 -10.97 21.51 -4.61
CA GLU A 215 -10.03 22.44 -3.99
C GLU A 215 -8.86 21.69 -3.33
N ALA A 216 -9.16 20.63 -2.55
CA ALA A 216 -8.14 19.83 -1.89
C ALA A 216 -7.21 19.11 -2.89
N LEU A 217 -7.77 18.58 -3.99
CA LEU A 217 -7.01 17.90 -5.03
C LEU A 217 -6.16 18.85 -5.87
N GLY A 218 -6.65 20.07 -6.12
CA GLY A 218 -5.93 21.08 -6.88
C GLY A 218 -4.56 21.41 -6.26
N ASP A 219 -4.46 21.27 -4.94
CA ASP A 219 -3.24 21.51 -4.19
C ASP A 219 -2.48 20.27 -3.70
N ALA A 220 -2.91 19.06 -4.04
CA ALA A 220 -2.30 17.82 -3.54
C ALA A 220 -0.98 17.46 -4.24
N SER A 221 0.07 17.20 -3.46
CA SER A 221 1.30 16.56 -3.97
C SER A 221 1.17 15.03 -3.97
N LEU A 222 0.47 14.51 -2.96
CA LEU A 222 0.18 13.09 -2.79
C LEU A 222 -1.33 12.86 -2.75
N VAL A 223 -1.80 11.80 -3.40
CA VAL A 223 -3.19 11.33 -3.26
C VAL A 223 -3.18 9.85 -2.91
N PHE A 224 -3.84 9.47 -1.82
CA PHE A 224 -4.01 8.08 -1.43
C PHE A 224 -5.48 7.68 -1.59
N THR A 225 -5.76 6.64 -2.38
CA THR A 225 -7.11 6.05 -2.45
C THR A 225 -7.12 4.72 -1.70
N CYS A 226 -7.81 4.71 -0.57
CA CYS A 226 -7.82 3.60 0.39
C CYS A 226 -9.24 3.08 0.66
N THR A 227 -10.10 3.10 -0.35
CA THR A 227 -11.53 2.77 -0.25
C THR A 227 -11.90 1.54 -1.08
N PRO A 228 -12.86 0.71 -0.64
CA PRO A 228 -13.42 -0.37 -1.45
C PRO A 228 -14.44 0.16 -2.48
N SER A 229 -14.19 1.32 -3.09
CA SER A 229 -15.13 1.96 -4.02
C SER A 229 -15.36 1.11 -5.27
N THR A 230 -16.56 1.18 -5.83
CA THR A 230 -16.92 0.61 -7.15
C THR A 230 -17.01 1.69 -8.23
N HIS A 231 -16.77 2.94 -7.89
CA HIS A 231 -16.83 4.09 -8.77
C HIS A 231 -15.66 5.06 -8.52
N PRO A 232 -15.18 5.79 -9.55
CA PRO A 232 -14.17 6.82 -9.39
C PRO A 232 -14.48 7.79 -8.24
N LEU A 233 -13.48 8.11 -7.43
CA LEU A 233 -13.63 8.94 -6.24
C LEU A 233 -13.62 10.44 -6.54
N PHE A 234 -13.05 10.82 -7.68
CA PHE A 234 -12.87 12.19 -8.16
C PHE A 234 -12.75 12.19 -9.69
N ASP A 235 -12.86 13.35 -10.32
CA ASP A 235 -12.66 13.52 -11.75
C ASP A 235 -11.20 13.85 -12.07
N HIS A 236 -10.70 13.40 -13.22
CA HIS A 236 -9.32 13.73 -13.62
C HIS A 236 -9.08 15.25 -13.70
N THR A 237 -10.10 16.03 -14.02
CA THR A 237 -10.06 17.50 -14.07
C THR A 237 -9.96 18.17 -12.71
N ASP A 238 -10.13 17.42 -11.62
CA ASP A 238 -9.97 17.95 -10.25
C ASP A 238 -8.48 18.09 -9.87
N LEU A 239 -7.58 17.47 -10.64
CA LEU A 239 -6.13 17.59 -10.47
C LEU A 239 -5.57 18.76 -11.29
N THR A 240 -4.63 19.51 -10.72
CA THR A 240 -3.94 20.61 -11.41
C THR A 240 -2.87 20.06 -12.36
N PRO A 241 -2.97 20.24 -13.69
CA PRO A 241 -2.02 19.64 -14.64
C PRO A 241 -0.57 20.13 -14.52
N SER A 242 -0.39 21.39 -14.11
CA SER A 242 0.94 21.98 -13.89
C SER A 242 1.59 21.56 -12.57
N LYS A 243 0.82 20.91 -11.68
CA LYS A 243 1.32 20.43 -10.39
C LYS A 243 1.76 18.98 -10.53
N ARG A 244 2.88 18.66 -9.89
CA ARG A 244 3.34 17.28 -9.77
C ARG A 244 2.52 16.59 -8.69
N THR A 245 1.77 15.55 -9.07
CA THR A 245 0.97 14.75 -8.13
C THR A 245 1.30 13.27 -8.31
N HIS A 246 1.59 12.59 -7.20
CA HIS A 246 1.70 11.14 -7.18
C HIS A 246 0.49 10.52 -6.47
N ILE A 247 -0.10 9.51 -7.09
CA ILE A 247 -1.31 8.86 -6.62
C ILE A 247 -0.96 7.41 -6.25
N CYS A 248 -1.24 6.99 -5.03
CA CYS A 248 -1.18 5.58 -4.63
C CYS A 248 -2.60 5.04 -4.45
N ALA A 249 -3.01 4.15 -5.34
CA ALA A 249 -4.33 3.54 -5.36
C ALA A 249 -4.30 2.10 -4.86
N VAL A 250 -4.84 1.88 -3.66
CA VAL A 250 -4.66 0.62 -2.92
C VAL A 250 -5.96 0.00 -2.41
N GLY A 251 -7.08 0.72 -2.45
CA GLY A 251 -8.37 0.25 -1.96
C GLY A 251 -9.12 -0.70 -2.91
N SER A 252 -8.87 -0.58 -4.21
CA SER A 252 -9.52 -1.36 -5.28
C SER A 252 -8.76 -2.64 -5.65
N TYR A 253 -9.10 -3.78 -5.06
CA TYR A 253 -8.39 -5.07 -5.25
C TYR A 253 -9.26 -6.18 -5.85
N THR A 254 -10.40 -5.83 -6.45
CA THR A 254 -11.23 -6.78 -7.21
C THR A 254 -11.66 -6.15 -8.54
N PRO A 255 -12.02 -6.96 -9.57
CA PRO A 255 -12.39 -6.44 -10.88
C PRO A 255 -13.60 -5.47 -10.87
N SER A 256 -14.49 -5.62 -9.89
CA SER A 256 -15.66 -4.76 -9.72
C SER A 256 -15.35 -3.45 -8.97
N MET A 257 -14.21 -3.35 -8.29
CA MET A 257 -13.82 -2.15 -7.57
C MET A 257 -13.11 -1.17 -8.50
N CYS A 258 -13.37 0.12 -8.29
CA CYS A 258 -12.77 1.20 -9.04
C CYS A 258 -12.69 2.45 -8.16
N GLU A 259 -11.50 3.02 -8.02
CA GLU A 259 -11.28 4.27 -7.28
C GLU A 259 -10.86 5.42 -8.18
N LEU A 260 -10.39 5.12 -9.40
CA LEU A 260 -9.71 6.05 -10.28
C LEU A 260 -10.55 6.31 -11.54
N PRO A 261 -10.65 7.55 -12.02
CA PRO A 261 -11.29 7.84 -13.29
C PRO A 261 -10.50 7.24 -14.45
N ALA A 262 -11.20 6.65 -15.42
CA ALA A 262 -10.57 5.98 -16.56
C ALA A 262 -9.71 6.93 -17.42
N SER A 263 -10.06 8.22 -17.48
CA SER A 263 -9.29 9.25 -18.16
C SER A 263 -7.92 9.50 -17.52
N LEU A 264 -7.82 9.44 -16.19
CA LEU A 264 -6.56 9.55 -15.46
C LEU A 264 -5.67 8.34 -15.73
N VAL A 265 -6.22 7.12 -15.65
CA VAL A 265 -5.46 5.89 -15.94
C VAL A 265 -4.91 5.91 -17.36
N ARG A 266 -5.72 6.32 -18.35
CA ARG A 266 -5.27 6.45 -19.74
C ARG A 266 -4.20 7.53 -19.95
N ALA A 267 -4.29 8.64 -19.21
CA ALA A 267 -3.29 9.70 -19.29
C ALA A 267 -1.95 9.26 -18.67
N ALA A 268 -1.98 8.58 -17.52
CA ALA A 268 -0.77 8.02 -16.91
C ALA A 268 -0.17 6.90 -17.79
N SER A 269 -1.00 6.06 -18.41
CA SER A 269 -0.56 4.94 -19.24
C SER A 269 -0.05 5.34 -20.63
N SER A 270 -0.21 6.61 -21.04
CA SER A 270 0.39 7.14 -22.27
C SER A 270 1.81 7.67 -22.06
N ILE A 271 2.27 7.75 -20.82
CA ILE A 271 3.62 8.21 -20.45
C ILE A 271 4.38 7.03 -19.85
N THR A 272 5.48 6.64 -20.49
CA THR A 272 6.32 5.52 -20.02
C THR A 272 6.76 5.75 -18.58
N GLY A 273 6.46 4.80 -17.69
CA GLY A 273 6.84 4.85 -16.28
C GLY A 273 5.94 5.70 -15.38
N ALA A 274 4.92 6.38 -15.91
CA ALA A 274 3.96 7.13 -15.08
C ALA A 274 2.85 6.25 -14.50
N LEU A 275 2.60 5.05 -15.05
CA LEU A 275 1.73 4.02 -14.47
C LEU A 275 2.56 2.84 -13.96
N VAL A 276 2.77 2.82 -12.64
CA VAL A 276 3.49 1.76 -11.92
C VAL A 276 2.49 0.84 -11.23
N VAL A 277 2.78 -0.45 -11.20
CA VAL A 277 1.95 -1.47 -10.52
C VAL A 277 2.79 -2.35 -9.61
N ASP A 278 2.15 -3.01 -8.63
CA ASP A 278 2.82 -4.02 -7.80
C ASP A 278 3.20 -5.28 -8.60
N SER A 279 2.25 -5.82 -9.36
CA SER A 279 2.42 -6.92 -10.30
C SER A 279 1.45 -6.77 -11.46
N ILE A 280 1.96 -6.88 -12.68
CA ILE A 280 1.14 -6.83 -13.90
C ILE A 280 0.15 -8.00 -13.88
N ASP A 281 0.61 -9.22 -13.59
CA ASP A 281 -0.25 -10.41 -13.59
C ASP A 281 -1.37 -10.31 -12.55
N ALA A 282 -1.07 -9.82 -11.35
CA ALA A 282 -2.09 -9.59 -10.33
C ALA A 282 -3.08 -8.49 -10.75
N CYS A 283 -2.59 -7.40 -11.34
CA CYS A 283 -3.44 -6.33 -11.84
C CYS A 283 -4.36 -6.77 -12.98
N VAL A 284 -3.89 -7.64 -13.89
CA VAL A 284 -4.73 -8.25 -14.94
C VAL A 284 -5.86 -9.09 -14.34
N ALA A 285 -5.63 -9.74 -13.21
CA ALA A 285 -6.65 -10.56 -12.54
C ALA A 285 -7.60 -9.73 -11.67
N GLU A 286 -7.13 -8.64 -11.04
CA GLU A 286 -7.81 -8.04 -9.89
C GLU A 286 -8.01 -6.51 -9.97
N ALA A 287 -7.23 -5.76 -10.75
CA ALA A 287 -7.26 -4.29 -10.69
C ALA A 287 -8.39 -3.69 -11.53
N GLY A 288 -9.62 -3.66 -10.99
CA GLY A 288 -10.81 -3.20 -11.69
C GLY A 288 -10.67 -1.81 -12.36
N CYS A 289 -10.03 -0.83 -11.70
CA CYS A 289 -9.81 0.48 -12.31
C CYS A 289 -8.91 0.44 -13.56
N LEU A 290 -7.95 -0.48 -13.66
CA LEU A 290 -7.12 -0.65 -14.85
C LEU A 290 -7.88 -1.41 -15.93
N LEU A 291 -8.56 -2.50 -15.56
CA LEU A 291 -9.36 -3.33 -16.45
C LEU A 291 -10.51 -2.57 -17.12
N GLN A 292 -11.09 -1.61 -16.42
CA GLN A 292 -12.17 -0.77 -16.94
C GLN A 292 -11.65 0.40 -17.80
N ALA A 293 -10.39 0.81 -17.62
CA ALA A 293 -9.82 1.98 -18.29
C ALA A 293 -9.01 1.64 -19.54
N LEU A 294 -8.31 0.51 -19.53
CA LEU A 294 -7.50 0.00 -20.63
C LEU A 294 -8.28 -1.09 -21.39
N PRO A 295 -8.30 -1.05 -22.73
CA PRO A 295 -9.23 -1.85 -23.54
C PRO A 295 -8.84 -3.34 -23.64
N SER A 296 -7.60 -3.71 -23.29
CA SER A 296 -7.12 -5.09 -23.38
C SER A 296 -6.05 -5.42 -22.35
N VAL A 297 -5.86 -6.71 -22.08
CA VAL A 297 -4.76 -7.24 -21.25
C VAL A 297 -3.40 -6.89 -21.85
N ASP A 298 -3.27 -6.94 -23.18
CA ASP A 298 -2.02 -6.59 -23.86
C ASP A 298 -1.66 -5.12 -23.66
N GLU A 299 -2.63 -4.21 -23.67
CA GLU A 299 -2.39 -2.81 -23.34
C GLU A 299 -1.96 -2.63 -21.88
N LEU A 300 -2.56 -3.35 -20.94
CA LEU A 300 -2.12 -3.31 -19.53
C LEU A 300 -0.68 -3.79 -19.39
N ARG A 301 -0.33 -4.92 -20.03
CA ARG A 301 1.03 -5.49 -19.99
C ARG A 301 2.09 -4.58 -20.60
N THR A 302 1.74 -3.83 -21.63
CA THR A 302 2.67 -2.96 -22.36
C THR A 302 2.78 -1.55 -21.78
N ARG A 303 1.72 -1.04 -21.14
CA ARG A 303 1.68 0.33 -20.61
C ARG A 303 2.03 0.44 -19.12
N CYS A 304 1.89 -0.65 -18.36
CA CYS A 304 2.26 -0.67 -16.95
C CYS A 304 3.74 -1.02 -16.77
N VAL A 305 4.35 -0.46 -15.73
CA VAL A 305 5.69 -0.84 -15.27
C VAL A 305 5.58 -1.46 -13.88
N GLU A 306 6.21 -2.61 -13.65
CA GLU A 306 6.23 -3.20 -12.31
C GLU A 306 7.21 -2.44 -11.39
N LEU A 307 6.79 -2.18 -10.16
CA LEU A 307 7.59 -1.45 -9.16
C LEU A 307 8.94 -2.15 -8.90
N GLY A 308 8.96 -3.49 -8.86
CA GLY A 308 10.21 -4.26 -8.75
C GLY A 308 11.15 -4.11 -9.96
N GLY A 309 10.63 -3.63 -11.10
CA GLY A 309 11.36 -3.30 -12.31
C GLY A 309 12.21 -2.04 -12.19
N VAL A 310 11.75 -1.09 -11.36
CA VAL A 310 12.28 0.27 -11.27
C VAL A 310 12.98 0.57 -9.95
N LEU A 311 12.86 -0.31 -8.96
CA LEU A 311 13.59 -0.22 -7.71
C LEU A 311 15.05 -0.71 -7.86
N PRO A 312 16.00 -0.13 -7.11
CA PRO A 312 17.39 -0.59 -7.11
C PRO A 312 17.49 -2.04 -6.59
N PRO A 313 18.52 -2.81 -6.98
CA PRO A 313 18.67 -4.20 -6.54
C PRO A 313 18.63 -4.37 -5.01
N ALA A 314 17.85 -5.34 -4.54
CA ALA A 314 17.66 -5.65 -3.12
C ALA A 314 18.44 -6.89 -2.64
N ASP A 315 19.29 -7.48 -3.49
CA ASP A 315 20.16 -8.62 -3.15
C ASP A 315 21.38 -8.25 -2.30
N GLY A 316 21.57 -6.96 -2.02
CA GLY A 316 22.60 -6.43 -1.12
C GLY A 316 22.09 -6.06 0.28
N GLU A 317 22.87 -5.23 0.97
CA GLU A 317 22.63 -4.82 2.36
C GLU A 317 21.35 -4.00 2.54
N GLU A 318 20.63 -4.25 3.64
CA GLU A 318 19.47 -3.47 4.07
C GLU A 318 19.85 -2.02 4.41
N GLU A 319 21.04 -1.83 4.98
CA GLU A 319 21.59 -0.52 5.30
C GLU A 319 21.82 0.28 4.02
N GLY A 320 21.49 1.58 4.06
CA GLY A 320 21.64 2.45 2.90
C GLY A 320 20.63 2.20 1.77
N TYR A 321 19.62 1.34 1.94
CA TYR A 321 18.66 1.02 0.86
C TYR A 321 17.80 2.23 0.50
N LEU A 322 17.38 3.03 1.50
CA LEU A 322 16.64 4.26 1.26
C LEU A 322 17.39 5.21 0.31
N GLU A 323 18.67 5.44 0.56
CA GLU A 323 19.55 6.32 -0.24
C GLU A 323 19.71 5.79 -1.67
N ARG A 324 19.68 4.46 -1.86
CA ARG A 324 19.67 3.86 -3.21
C ARG A 324 18.36 4.15 -3.93
N VAL A 325 17.21 4.09 -3.24
CA VAL A 325 15.91 4.47 -3.83
C VAL A 325 15.89 5.97 -4.15
N GLU A 326 16.44 6.82 -3.28
CA GLU A 326 16.58 8.26 -3.53
C GLU A 326 17.44 8.56 -4.76
N ARG A 327 18.57 7.87 -4.92
CA ARG A 327 19.40 7.99 -6.13
C ARG A 327 18.65 7.55 -7.38
N GLN A 328 17.95 6.42 -7.30
CA GLN A 328 17.10 5.94 -8.38
C GLN A 328 16.02 6.97 -8.72
N ALA A 329 15.44 7.67 -7.74
CA ALA A 329 14.44 8.71 -7.97
C ALA A 329 14.97 9.92 -8.76
N VAL A 330 16.27 10.23 -8.66
CA VAL A 330 16.88 11.30 -9.48
C VAL A 330 16.98 10.87 -10.95
N GLU A 331 17.25 9.58 -11.19
CA GLU A 331 17.38 9.02 -12.54
C GLU A 331 16.01 8.72 -13.19
N TYR A 332 15.07 8.23 -12.38
CA TYR A 332 13.71 7.87 -12.80
C TYR A 332 12.69 9.00 -12.68
N GLY A 333 13.08 10.10 -12.02
CA GLY A 333 12.22 11.24 -11.76
C GLY A 333 11.62 11.76 -13.05
N MET A 334 10.32 11.48 -13.23
CA MET A 334 9.54 11.98 -14.37
C MET A 334 9.72 13.51 -14.46
N GLY A 335 9.77 14.07 -15.67
CA GLY A 335 10.05 15.50 -15.94
C GLY A 335 9.15 16.49 -15.19
N GLU A 336 9.41 17.79 -15.30
CA GLU A 336 9.02 18.84 -14.32
C GLU A 336 7.54 18.87 -13.84
N ALA A 337 6.54 18.42 -14.62
CA ALA A 337 5.13 18.42 -14.23
C ALA A 337 4.34 17.19 -14.73
N GLY A 338 3.27 16.81 -14.01
CA GLY A 338 2.34 15.75 -14.41
C GLY A 338 1.87 14.84 -13.27
N VAL A 339 0.93 13.94 -13.60
CA VAL A 339 0.38 12.96 -12.65
C VAL A 339 1.05 11.60 -12.85
N THR A 340 1.53 11.01 -11.76
CA THR A 340 2.03 9.63 -11.73
C THR A 340 1.14 8.78 -10.83
N LEU A 341 1.01 7.51 -11.16
CA LEU A 341 0.07 6.59 -10.54
C LEU A 341 0.78 5.29 -10.17
N PHE A 342 0.71 4.93 -8.90
CA PHE A 342 0.98 3.59 -8.41
C PHE A 342 -0.34 2.88 -8.10
N LYS A 343 -0.60 1.76 -8.78
CA LYS A 343 -1.75 0.90 -8.51
C LYS A 343 -1.31 -0.40 -7.85
N SER A 344 -1.85 -0.70 -6.68
CA SER A 344 -1.62 -1.96 -5.98
C SER A 344 -2.93 -2.69 -5.67
N VAL A 345 -2.91 -4.01 -5.87
CA VAL A 345 -3.97 -4.97 -5.44
C VAL A 345 -3.49 -5.83 -4.26
N GLY A 346 -2.19 -5.79 -3.97
CA GLY A 346 -1.53 -6.49 -2.89
C GLY A 346 -1.24 -7.95 -3.24
N VAL A 347 0.04 -8.30 -3.24
CA VAL A 347 0.54 -9.62 -3.63
C VAL A 347 1.14 -10.35 -2.43
N GLY A 348 0.98 -11.68 -2.37
CA GLY A 348 1.36 -12.48 -1.20
C GLY A 348 2.84 -12.38 -0.83
N VAL A 349 3.73 -12.16 -1.81
CA VAL A 349 5.17 -11.95 -1.55
C VAL A 349 5.47 -10.75 -0.65
N GLN A 350 4.61 -9.72 -0.65
CA GLN A 350 4.77 -8.60 0.28
C GLN A 350 4.53 -9.02 1.72
N ASP A 351 3.55 -9.92 1.93
CA ASP A 351 3.26 -10.49 3.25
C ASP A 351 4.40 -11.42 3.72
N VAL A 352 5.07 -12.12 2.79
CA VAL A 352 6.26 -12.92 3.10
C VAL A 352 7.36 -12.04 3.69
N GLU A 353 7.80 -11.02 2.94
CA GLU A 353 8.97 -10.22 3.34
C GLU A 353 8.68 -9.30 4.54
N ILE A 354 7.45 -8.78 4.69
CA ILE A 354 7.12 -7.99 5.89
C ILE A 354 7.08 -8.89 7.14
N THR A 355 6.61 -10.13 7.03
CA THR A 355 6.56 -11.06 8.16
C THR A 355 7.97 -11.45 8.59
N LYS A 356 8.86 -11.74 7.63
CA LYS A 356 10.28 -12.03 7.89
C LYS A 356 10.94 -10.86 8.61
N LEU A 357 10.75 -9.63 8.12
CA LEU A 357 11.29 -8.43 8.75
C LEU A 357 10.75 -8.23 10.18
N VAL A 358 9.43 -8.35 10.37
CA VAL A 358 8.79 -8.22 11.68
C VAL A 358 9.31 -9.26 12.66
N VAL A 359 9.45 -10.52 12.24
CA VAL A 359 10.00 -11.62 13.06
C VAL A 359 11.47 -11.38 13.40
N ALA A 360 12.29 -10.95 12.43
CA ALA A 360 13.69 -10.64 12.66
C ALA A 360 13.87 -9.52 13.70
N VAL A 361 13.05 -8.47 13.61
CA VAL A 361 13.08 -7.37 14.58
C VAL A 361 12.47 -7.78 15.91
N ALA A 362 11.44 -8.63 15.93
CA ALA A 362 10.79 -9.09 17.16
C ALA A 362 11.78 -9.69 18.15
N GLY A 363 12.71 -10.52 17.68
CA GLY A 363 13.59 -11.29 18.57
C GLY A 363 12.76 -12.18 19.50
N ASP A 364 12.83 -11.91 20.81
CA ASP A 364 12.08 -12.65 21.84
C ASP A 364 10.70 -12.07 22.18
N VAL A 365 10.17 -11.13 21.40
CA VAL A 365 8.80 -10.61 21.56
C VAL A 365 7.77 -11.67 21.14
N GLY A 366 6.66 -11.80 21.87
CA GLY A 366 5.60 -12.78 21.61
C GLY A 366 5.61 -13.95 22.59
N ALA A 367 4.49 -14.69 22.61
CA ALA A 367 4.32 -15.86 23.46
C ALA A 367 4.88 -17.12 22.78
N GLU A 368 5.74 -17.86 23.48
CA GLU A 368 6.18 -19.18 23.05
C GLU A 368 5.08 -20.23 23.34
N VAL A 369 4.75 -21.01 22.31
CA VAL A 369 3.77 -22.09 22.37
C VAL A 369 4.44 -23.38 21.94
N ALA A 370 4.51 -24.35 22.86
CA ALA A 370 4.96 -25.70 22.56
C ALA A 370 3.98 -26.33 21.55
N PHE A 371 4.52 -26.86 20.46
CA PHE A 371 3.76 -27.57 19.43
C PHE A 371 4.18 -29.02 19.40
#